data_AF-A0A3S5H5Z8-F1
#
_entry.id   AF-A0A3S5H5Z8-F1
#
_cell.length_a   1.000
_cell.length_b   1.000
_cell.length_c   1.000
_cell.angle_alpha   90.00
_cell.angle_beta   90.00
_cell.angle_gamma   90.00
#
_symmetry.space_group_name_H-M   'P 1'
#
loop_
_entity.id
_entity.type
_entity.pdbx_description
1 polymer ?
#
loop_
_entity_poly.entity_id
_entity_poly.type
_entity_poly.pdbx_seq_one_letter_code
_entity_poly.pdbx_strand_id
1 'polypeptide(L)'
;MCTDSRSPVTPASPHSQPGRLTDSQARDIWACGVVLYYKLIASLPFDPLAQGGTVLPSNLTRTPQQVYDVRCRIVAMEYQIPAHLSIICRQLIEWTLQKDPQRRPSALEILRHPALARVRASVLGI
;
A
#
# COMPACT_ATOMS: atom_id res chain seq x y z
N MET A 1 -33.55 -9.14 46.02
CA MET A 1 -33.80 -9.33 44.57
C MET A 1 -32.73 -8.56 43.83
N CYS A 2 -31.69 -9.25 43.35
CA CYS A 2 -30.59 -8.65 42.60
C CYS A 2 -31.00 -8.56 41.13
N THR A 3 -30.99 -7.36 40.55
CA THR A 3 -31.15 -7.17 39.10
C THR A 3 -29.79 -7.24 38.43
N ASP A 4 -29.55 -8.33 37.70
CA ASP A 4 -28.40 -8.56 36.82
C ASP A 4 -28.43 -7.51 35.69
N SER A 5 -27.56 -6.50 35.77
CA SER A 5 -27.36 -5.54 34.69
C SER A 5 -26.39 -6.12 33.66
N ARG A 6 -26.83 -7.15 32.94
CA ARG A 6 -26.08 -7.66 31.80
C ARG A 6 -26.38 -6.78 30.60
N SER A 7 -25.49 -5.83 30.32
CA SER A 7 -25.53 -5.06 29.07
C SER A 7 -25.54 -6.03 27.87
N PRO A 8 -26.38 -5.81 26.84
CA PRO A 8 -26.37 -6.67 25.68
C PRO A 8 -25.03 -6.51 24.95
N VAL A 9 -24.30 -7.61 24.81
CA VAL A 9 -23.18 -7.72 23.87
C VAL A 9 -23.75 -7.46 22.49
N THR A 10 -23.48 -6.28 21.94
CA THR A 10 -23.78 -5.97 20.54
C THR A 10 -22.96 -6.94 19.68
N PRO A 11 -23.58 -7.67 18.74
CA PRO A 11 -22.83 -8.50 17.81
C PRO A 11 -21.90 -7.58 17.01
N ALA A 12 -20.60 -7.83 17.08
CA ALA A 12 -19.61 -7.12 16.28
C ALA A 12 -20.05 -7.17 14.81
N SER A 13 -19.99 -6.03 14.12
CA SER A 13 -20.30 -5.97 12.70
C SER A 13 -19.48 -7.03 11.94
N PRO A 14 -20.04 -7.70 10.92
CA PRO A 14 -19.35 -8.76 10.18
C PRO A 14 -18.05 -8.30 9.50
N HIS A 15 -17.80 -7.00 9.43
CA HIS A 15 -16.58 -6.37 8.91
C HIS A 15 -15.50 -6.11 9.97
N SER A 16 -15.80 -6.31 11.25
CA SER A 16 -14.90 -6.05 12.38
C SER A 16 -14.32 -7.36 12.91
N GLN A 17 -13.74 -8.17 12.02
CA GLN A 17 -12.96 -9.33 12.46
C GLN A 17 -11.61 -8.83 13.00
N PRO A 18 -11.26 -9.11 14.27
CA PRO A 18 -9.96 -8.74 14.81
C PRO A 18 -8.85 -9.39 13.96
N GLY A 19 -7.94 -8.57 13.44
CA GLY A 19 -6.83 -9.00 12.58
C GLY A 19 -7.07 -8.82 11.07
N ARG A 20 -8.27 -8.41 10.63
CA ARG A 20 -8.57 -8.14 9.22
C ARG A 20 -8.63 -6.64 8.95
N LEU A 21 -8.02 -6.18 7.86
CA LEU A 21 -8.07 -4.78 7.46
C LEU A 21 -9.45 -4.41 6.93
N THR A 22 -9.92 -3.22 7.30
CA THR A 22 -11.05 -2.60 6.61
C THR A 22 -10.66 -2.27 5.16
N ASP A 23 -11.66 -2.14 4.28
CA ASP A 23 -11.40 -1.78 2.88
C ASP A 23 -10.70 -0.42 2.73
N SER A 24 -10.98 0.53 3.63
CA SER A 24 -10.30 1.83 3.66
C SER A 24 -8.83 1.67 4.07
N GLN A 25 -8.55 0.93 5.15
CA GLN A 25 -7.18 0.65 5.58
C GLN A 25 -6.39 -0.06 4.49
N ALA A 26 -6.96 -1.09 3.87
CA ALA A 26 -6.29 -1.81 2.80
C ALA A 26 -6.01 -0.90 1.58
N ARG A 27 -6.89 0.05 1.27
CA ARG A 27 -6.68 1.06 0.21
C ARG A 27 -5.53 2.02 0.57
N ASP A 28 -5.49 2.50 1.80
CA ASP A 28 -4.42 3.39 2.28
C ASP A 28 -3.06 2.69 2.24
N ILE A 29 -2.98 1.42 2.65
CA ILE A 29 -1.75 0.62 2.58
C ILE A 29 -1.24 0.48 1.14
N TRP A 30 -2.14 0.26 0.18
CA TRP A 30 -1.77 0.19 -1.23
C TRP A 30 -1.26 1.54 -1.76
N ALA A 31 -1.93 2.64 -1.39
CA ALA A 31 -1.47 3.98 -1.73
C ALA A 31 -0.09 4.29 -1.14
N CYS A 32 0.16 3.89 0.12
CA CYS A 32 1.48 3.97 0.73
C CYS A 32 2.53 3.18 -0.04
N GLY A 33 2.20 1.98 -0.54
CA GLY A 33 3.07 1.19 -1.42
C GLY A 33 3.44 1.92 -2.71
N VAL A 34 2.48 2.60 -3.35
CA VAL A 34 2.72 3.41 -4.56
C VAL A 34 3.66 4.59 -4.26
N VAL A 35 3.45 5.29 -3.15
CA VAL A 35 4.32 6.40 -2.72
C VAL A 35 5.72 5.89 -2.38
N LEU A 36 5.83 4.77 -1.67
CA LEU A 36 7.11 4.14 -1.34
C LEU A 36 7.89 3.78 -2.61
N TYR A 37 7.24 3.13 -3.58
CA TYR A 37 7.82 2.82 -4.88
C TYR A 37 8.37 4.09 -5.55
N TYR A 38 7.56 5.15 -5.62
CA TYR A 38 7.98 6.43 -6.22
C TYR A 38 9.17 7.04 -5.49
N LYS A 39 9.20 6.99 -4.16
CA LYS A 39 10.33 7.53 -3.38
C LYS A 39 11.63 6.78 -3.61
N LEU A 40 11.57 5.48 -3.89
CA LEU A 40 12.76 4.65 -4.09
C LEU A 40 13.26 4.65 -5.55
N ILE A 41 12.35 4.76 -6.52
CA ILE A 41 12.66 4.52 -7.94
C ILE A 41 12.51 5.82 -8.77
N ALA A 42 11.94 6.88 -8.19
CA ALA A 42 11.65 8.17 -8.85
C ALA A 42 10.74 8.05 -10.09
N SER A 43 9.99 6.94 -10.20
CA SER A 43 8.96 6.70 -11.21
C SER A 43 7.70 6.16 -10.56
N LEU A 44 6.55 6.33 -11.23
CA LEU A 44 5.30 5.71 -10.77
C LEU A 44 5.23 4.25 -11.26
N PRO A 45 4.73 3.30 -10.44
CA PRO A 45 4.78 1.87 -10.77
C PRO A 45 3.94 1.52 -12.02
N PHE A 46 2.83 2.21 -12.23
CA PHE A 46 1.87 1.91 -13.30
C PHE A 46 1.82 3.00 -14.39
N ASP A 47 2.78 3.94 -14.40
CA ASP A 47 2.82 4.96 -15.44
C ASP A 47 3.46 4.39 -16.71
N PRO A 48 2.73 4.33 -17.85
CA PRO A 48 3.22 3.74 -19.09
C PRO A 48 4.44 4.46 -19.66
N LEU A 49 4.68 5.72 -19.27
CA LEU A 49 5.75 6.56 -19.83
C LEU A 49 7.04 6.49 -19.00
N ALA A 50 6.94 6.04 -17.75
CA ALA A 50 8.07 6.04 -16.84
C ALA A 50 9.11 4.95 -17.13
N GLN A 51 8.75 3.92 -17.90
CA GLN A 51 9.69 2.86 -18.31
C GLN A 51 10.63 3.30 -19.46
N GLY A 52 10.47 4.51 -19.99
CA GLY A 52 11.35 5.12 -20.99
C GLY A 52 12.18 6.30 -20.49
N GLY A 53 12.19 6.60 -19.18
CA GLY A 53 12.92 7.73 -18.61
C GLY A 53 12.28 9.12 -18.86
N THR A 54 11.12 9.17 -19.52
CA THR A 54 10.43 10.43 -19.81
C THR A 54 9.51 10.79 -18.64
N VAL A 55 9.99 11.64 -17.74
CA VAL A 55 9.11 12.33 -16.78
C VAL A 55 8.20 13.24 -17.60
N LEU A 56 6.89 12.99 -17.58
CA LEU A 56 5.96 13.87 -18.26
C LEU A 56 6.05 15.26 -17.60
N PRO A 57 6.26 16.34 -18.37
CA PRO A 57 6.27 17.66 -17.81
C PRO A 57 4.89 17.93 -17.18
N SER A 58 4.92 18.51 -15.97
CA SER A 58 3.81 18.63 -15.03
C SER A 58 2.61 19.45 -15.52
N ASN A 59 2.64 19.94 -16.75
CA ASN A 59 1.64 20.82 -17.37
C ASN A 59 0.80 20.14 -18.48
N LEU A 60 1.01 18.85 -18.78
CA LEU A 60 0.20 18.13 -19.77
C LEU A 60 -0.81 17.20 -19.11
N THR A 61 -2.09 17.48 -19.32
CA THR A 61 -3.20 16.58 -18.97
C THR A 61 -3.02 15.24 -19.68
N ARG A 62 -3.10 14.12 -18.94
CA ARG A 62 -3.07 12.78 -19.56
C ARG A 62 -4.20 12.62 -20.56
N THR A 63 -3.91 12.00 -21.70
CA THR A 63 -4.94 11.66 -22.68
C THR A 63 -5.85 10.54 -22.14
N PRO A 64 -7.09 10.40 -22.64
CA PRO A 64 -7.98 9.30 -22.26
C PRO A 64 -7.34 7.91 -22.44
N GLN A 65 -6.55 7.75 -23.51
CA GLN A 65 -5.81 6.50 -23.78
C GLN A 65 -4.77 6.22 -22.69
N GLN A 66 -3.96 7.23 -22.31
CA GLN A 66 -2.96 7.07 -21.25
C GLN A 66 -3.61 6.71 -19.91
N VAL A 67 -4.77 7.29 -19.59
CA VAL A 67 -5.52 6.93 -18.37
C VAL A 67 -6.03 5.49 -18.43
N TYR A 68 -6.51 5.05 -19.59
CA TYR A 68 -6.92 3.65 -19.81
C TYR A 68 -5.74 2.68 -19.62
N ASP A 69 -4.59 2.97 -20.22
CA ASP A 69 -3.38 2.14 -20.12
C ASP A 69 -2.90 2.00 -18.67
N VAL A 70 -2.91 3.09 -17.89
CA VAL A 70 -2.61 3.06 -16.45
C VAL A 70 -3.57 2.14 -15.69
N ARG A 71 -4.88 2.21 -15.99
CA ARG A 71 -5.89 1.35 -15.34
C ARG A 71 -5.65 -0.12 -15.68
N CYS A 72 -5.36 -0.44 -16.93
CA CYS A 72 -5.03 -1.80 -17.36
C CYS A 72 -3.83 -2.36 -16.58
N ARG A 73 -2.75 -1.58 -16.45
CA ARG A 73 -1.56 -1.96 -15.68
C ARG A 73 -1.86 -2.15 -14.19
N ILE A 74 -2.66 -1.27 -13.58
CA ILE A 74 -3.09 -1.42 -12.17
C ILE A 74 -3.85 -2.75 -11.99
N VAL A 75 -4.81 -3.06 -12.86
CA VAL A 75 -5.61 -4.30 -12.78
C VAL A 75 -4.75 -5.55 -12.99
N ALA A 76 -3.77 -5.46 -13.90
CA ALA A 76 -2.80 -6.52 -14.17
C ALA A 76 -1.70 -6.64 -13.10
N MET A 77 -1.58 -5.66 -12.19
CA MET A 77 -0.42 -5.50 -11.30
C MET A 77 0.91 -5.47 -12.07
N GLU A 78 0.92 -4.81 -13.22
CA GLU A 78 2.08 -4.73 -14.11
C GLU A 78 2.95 -3.52 -13.75
N TYR A 79 4.03 -3.79 -13.02
CA TYR A 79 5.07 -2.83 -12.67
C TYR A 79 6.41 -3.56 -12.55
N GLN A 80 7.54 -2.83 -12.58
CA GLN A 80 8.87 -3.42 -12.52
C GLN A 80 9.72 -2.79 -11.43
N ILE A 81 10.25 -3.61 -10.52
CA ILE A 81 11.21 -3.13 -9.52
C ILE A 81 12.63 -3.36 -10.06
N PRO A 82 13.47 -2.32 -10.20
CA PRO A 82 14.84 -2.46 -10.70
C PRO A 82 15.69 -3.45 -9.89
N ALA A 83 16.60 -4.17 -10.56
CA ALA A 83 17.44 -5.18 -9.93
C ALA A 83 18.42 -4.61 -8.88
N HIS A 84 18.79 -3.33 -8.99
CA HIS A 84 19.69 -2.67 -8.05
C HIS A 84 19.01 -2.29 -6.72
N LEU A 85 17.68 -2.36 -6.62
CA LEU A 85 16.97 -2.09 -5.37
C LEU A 85 17.21 -3.23 -4.38
N SER A 86 17.47 -2.89 -3.11
CA SER A 86 17.71 -3.88 -2.07
C SER A 86 16.53 -4.87 -1.94
N ILE A 87 16.85 -6.13 -1.63
CA ILE A 87 15.86 -7.19 -1.47
C ILE A 87 14.81 -6.84 -0.39
N ILE A 88 15.23 -6.20 0.70
CA ILE A 88 14.35 -5.80 1.80
C ILE A 88 13.35 -4.73 1.32
N CYS A 89 13.78 -3.76 0.51
CA CYS A 89 12.85 -2.76 -0.04
C CYS A 89 11.91 -3.37 -1.07
N ARG A 90 12.40 -4.28 -1.92
CA ARG A 90 11.57 -5.04 -2.88
C ARG A 90 10.45 -5.79 -2.17
N GLN A 91 10.79 -6.55 -1.12
CA GLN A 91 9.81 -7.30 -0.33
C GLN A 91 8.72 -6.41 0.25
N LEU A 92 9.09 -5.23 0.77
CA LEU A 92 8.11 -4.28 1.31
C LEU A 92 7.17 -3.71 0.24
N ILE A 93 7.70 -3.39 -0.95
CA ILE A 93 6.89 -2.94 -2.09
C ILE A 93 5.91 -4.04 -2.50
N GLU A 94 6.40 -5.26 -2.73
CA GLU A 94 5.57 -6.39 -3.16
C GLU A 94 4.50 -6.75 -2.11
N TRP A 95 4.81 -6.62 -0.82
CA TRP A 95 3.87 -6.90 0.26
C TRP A 95 2.76 -5.85 0.37
N THR A 96 3.07 -4.56 0.14
CA THR A 96 2.08 -3.47 0.17
C THR A 96 1.25 -3.40 -1.12
N LEU A 97 1.84 -3.70 -2.27
CA LEU A 97 1.19 -3.72 -3.58
C LEU A 97 0.56 -5.09 -3.91
N GLN A 98 -0.18 -5.69 -2.98
CA GLN A 98 -0.95 -6.89 -3.24
C GLN A 98 -2.29 -6.58 -3.93
N LYS A 99 -2.65 -7.38 -4.93
CA LYS A 99 -3.95 -7.27 -5.63
C LYS A 99 -5.11 -7.51 -4.68
N ASP A 100 -5.01 -8.57 -3.88
CA ASP A 100 -5.98 -8.91 -2.84
C ASP A 100 -5.81 -7.98 -1.62
N PRO A 101 -6.82 -7.16 -1.27
CA PRO A 101 -6.75 -6.28 -0.10
C PRO A 101 -6.46 -7.01 1.21
N GLN A 102 -6.85 -8.28 1.31
CA GLN A 102 -6.75 -9.08 2.53
C GLN A 102 -5.38 -9.72 2.73
N ARG A 103 -4.53 -9.70 1.69
CA ARG A 103 -3.13 -10.13 1.76
C ARG A 103 -2.19 -8.97 2.07
N ARG A 104 -2.70 -7.74 2.14
CA ARG A 104 -1.90 -6.54 2.46
C ARG A 104 -1.59 -6.52 3.96
N PRO A 105 -0.39 -6.05 4.34
CA PRO A 105 -0.06 -5.84 5.75
C PRO A 105 -0.87 -4.72 6.37
N SER A 106 -1.07 -4.79 7.68
CA SER A 106 -1.46 -3.64 8.48
C SER A 106 -0.34 -2.60 8.57
N ALA A 107 -0.71 -1.35 8.90
CA ALA A 107 0.25 -0.28 9.13
C ALA A 107 1.27 -0.65 10.22
N LEU A 108 0.82 -1.32 11.29
CA LEU A 108 1.70 -1.76 12.37
C LEU A 108 2.73 -2.80 11.91
N GLU A 109 2.32 -3.73 11.04
CA GLU A 109 3.23 -4.71 10.44
C GLU A 109 4.26 -4.05 9.53
N ILE A 110 3.86 -3.06 8.74
CA ILE A 110 4.79 -2.25 7.93
C ILE A 110 5.81 -1.54 8.82
N LEU A 111 5.37 -0.86 9.88
CA LEU A 111 6.26 -0.17 10.82
C LEU A 111 7.25 -1.12 11.52
N ARG A 112 6.89 -2.39 11.64
CA ARG A 112 7.76 -3.45 12.18
C ARG A 112 8.76 -4.00 11.16
N HIS A 113 8.53 -3.79 9.88
CA HIS A 113 9.35 -4.33 8.79
C HIS A 113 10.82 -3.87 8.88
N PRO A 114 11.81 -4.74 8.56
CA PRO A 114 13.24 -4.40 8.65
C PRO A 114 13.65 -3.17 7.84
N ALA A 115 12.99 -2.91 6.71
CA ALA A 115 13.22 -1.71 5.88
C ALA A 115 13.08 -0.40 6.67
N LEU A 116 12.21 -0.39 7.69
CA LEU A 116 11.92 0.79 8.51
C LEU A 116 12.62 0.75 9.87
N ALA A 117 13.46 -0.25 10.16
CA ALA A 117 14.10 -0.40 11.47
C ALA A 117 14.88 0.85 11.90
N ARG A 118 15.62 1.46 10.97
CA ARG A 118 16.36 2.72 11.22
C ARG A 118 15.42 3.88 11.52
N VAL A 119 14.35 4.03 10.72
CA VAL A 119 13.36 5.11 10.90
C VAL A 119 12.62 4.94 12.21
N ARG A 120 12.22 3.71 12.55
CA ARG A 120 11.54 3.39 13.81
C ARG A 120 12.40 3.78 15.01
N ALA A 121 13.67 3.38 15.02
CA ALA A 121 14.61 3.73 16.09
C ALA A 121 14.81 5.26 16.23
N SER A 122 14.85 6.00 15.11
CA SER A 122 15.09 7.45 15.11
C SER A 122 13.85 8.30 15.37
N VAL A 123 12.67 7.88 14.94
CA VAL A 123 11.44 8.70 14.94
C VAL A 123 10.43 8.23 15.99
N LEU A 124 10.34 6.92 16.23
CA LEU A 124 9.31 6.34 17.09
C LEU A 124 9.82 5.96 18.49
N GLY A 125 11.14 6.02 18.72
CA GLY A 125 11.74 5.74 20.03
C GLY A 125 11.48 4.33 20.56
N ILE A 126 11.14 3.40 19.68
CA ILE A 126 10.86 1.97 19.95
C ILE A 126 11.65 1.05 19.02
#